data_AF-A0AAD7EW29-F1
#
_entry.id   AF-A0AAD7EW29-F1
#
_cell.length_a   1.000
_cell.length_b   1.000
_cell.length_c   1.000
_cell.angle_alpha   90.00
_cell.angle_beta   90.00
_cell.angle_gamma   90.00
#
_symmetry.space_group_name_H-M   'P 1'
#
loop_
_entity.id
_entity.type
_entity.pdbx_description
1 polymer ?
#
loop_
_entity_poly.entity_id
_entity_poly.type
_entity_poly.pdbx_seq_one_letter_code
_entity_poly.pdbx_strand_id
1 'polypeptide(L)'
;MMSEPYGHVFSTKSKLLNRDTFIFGAAHGKSRLFFGVNQRLTPMTMSTFCHWIQIMTNRIELEKFFLCPVVVQPAGIMSYFVRPSGPAIDPESAEPIPPGNYGWYCDAACNSRGVPEVTMVPQRQCTFQDHFDEDWLGPQRAIMDTVPPPVEKSATARDGPHFRFTTSVEDLALAWIIPPVLARETDDWGFNTDPTPFLVSANALTMQSDLVFHFHSNHFTVDPDDDYRILIFYDVVGLQRILPTYLPRHPQQDVAADEFLRLHCRYSLSVMIRGGDISEVYSNWSILAAMDELGVVDSGNGYREEREMAPLSDERWQTELGQAILAHIMRSGLHGLDKPGRLVSKSTSPPVPVSRLPSPDCDSNHNDRHGPERNEAALLHDH
;
A
#
# COMPACT_ATOMS: atom_id res chain seq x y z
N MET A 1 -14.78 24.44 -9.96
CA MET A 1 -14.12 23.12 -9.88
C MET A 1 -14.53 22.31 -11.09
N MET A 2 -13.62 22.07 -12.02
CA MET A 2 -13.86 21.04 -13.05
C MET A 2 -13.81 19.69 -12.32
N SER A 3 -14.88 18.90 -12.40
CA SER A 3 -14.86 17.54 -11.87
C SER A 3 -13.73 16.78 -12.56
N GLU A 4 -12.74 16.29 -11.81
CA GLU A 4 -11.71 15.42 -12.37
C GLU A 4 -12.39 14.26 -13.11
N PRO A 5 -11.92 13.90 -14.32
CA PRO A 5 -12.61 12.95 -15.20
C PRO A 5 -12.75 11.56 -14.59
N TYR A 6 -12.01 11.26 -13.53
CA TYR A 6 -11.94 9.95 -12.89
C TYR A 6 -12.91 9.75 -11.72
N GLY A 7 -13.63 10.79 -11.28
CA GLY A 7 -14.68 10.66 -10.27
C GLY A 7 -14.19 10.28 -8.86
N HIS A 8 -12.91 10.47 -8.54
CA HIS A 8 -12.33 10.28 -7.21
C HIS A 8 -11.26 11.34 -6.92
N VAL A 9 -10.82 11.47 -5.65
CA VAL A 9 -9.84 12.48 -5.22
C VAL A 9 -8.46 11.84 -5.15
N PHE A 10 -7.54 12.24 -6.02
CA PHE A 10 -6.19 11.69 -6.07
C PHE A 10 -5.32 12.12 -4.89
N SER A 11 -4.53 11.21 -4.31
CA SER A 11 -3.46 11.60 -3.39
C SER A 11 -2.36 12.41 -4.08
N THR A 12 -1.58 13.15 -3.29
CA THR A 12 -0.33 13.77 -3.75
C THR A 12 0.61 12.77 -4.42
N LYS A 13 0.78 11.57 -3.86
CA LYS A 13 1.60 10.51 -4.44
C LYS A 13 1.05 10.04 -5.79
N SER A 14 -0.26 9.86 -5.91
CA SER A 14 -0.88 9.46 -7.18
C SER A 14 -0.65 10.48 -8.30
N LYS A 15 -0.79 11.77 -7.97
CA LYS A 15 -0.48 12.89 -8.88
C LYS A 15 0.99 12.89 -9.28
N LEU A 16 1.90 12.74 -8.31
CA LEU A 16 3.35 12.68 -8.54
C LEU A 16 3.74 11.54 -9.48
N LEU A 17 3.17 10.36 -9.26
CA LEU A 17 3.40 9.17 -10.08
C LEU A 17 2.69 9.21 -11.44
N ASN A 18 1.86 10.23 -11.69
CA ASN A 18 1.02 10.37 -12.88
C ASN A 18 0.22 9.07 -13.18
N ARG A 19 -0.38 8.48 -12.13
CA ARG A 19 -1.20 7.28 -12.30
C ARG A 19 -2.42 7.60 -13.16
N ASP A 20 -2.74 6.72 -14.09
CA ASP A 20 -3.81 6.88 -15.08
C ASP A 20 -4.77 5.69 -15.13
N THR A 21 -4.44 4.61 -14.41
CA THR A 21 -5.22 3.38 -14.34
C THR A 21 -5.51 3.02 -12.89
N PHE A 22 -6.78 2.88 -12.56
CA PHE A 22 -7.24 2.75 -11.18
C PHE A 22 -8.13 1.52 -11.01
N ILE A 23 -7.86 0.70 -10.00
CA ILE A 23 -8.57 -0.56 -9.79
C ILE A 23 -9.27 -0.53 -8.43
N PHE A 24 -10.59 -0.63 -8.48
CA PHE A 24 -11.48 -0.56 -7.32
C PHE A 24 -11.97 -1.95 -6.92
N GLY A 25 -12.10 -2.20 -5.62
CA GLY A 25 -12.77 -3.40 -5.11
C GLY A 25 -14.27 -3.34 -5.32
N ALA A 26 -14.83 -4.14 -6.23
CA ALA A 26 -16.27 -4.14 -6.47
C ALA A 26 -16.99 -5.09 -5.50
N ALA A 27 -17.06 -4.69 -4.24
CA ALA A 27 -17.96 -5.32 -3.28
C ALA A 27 -19.42 -4.85 -3.52
N HIS A 28 -20.40 -5.64 -3.08
CA HIS A 28 -21.83 -5.26 -3.13
C HIS A 28 -22.10 -3.98 -2.32
N GLY A 29 -21.98 -2.82 -2.95
CA GLY A 29 -22.21 -1.51 -2.35
C GLY A 29 -21.01 -0.57 -2.49
N LYS A 30 -20.47 -0.13 -1.34
CA LYS A 30 -19.37 0.83 -1.30
C LYS A 30 -18.03 0.15 -1.58
N SER A 31 -17.37 0.61 -2.63
CA SER A 31 -16.07 0.17 -3.10
C SER A 31 -14.96 1.08 -2.57
N ARG A 32 -13.72 0.56 -2.58
CA ARG A 32 -12.49 1.29 -2.27
C ARG A 32 -11.54 1.20 -3.45
N LEU A 33 -10.70 2.21 -3.61
CA LEU A 33 -9.59 2.17 -4.55
C LEU A 33 -8.46 1.33 -3.95
N PHE A 34 -7.98 0.33 -4.68
CA PHE A 34 -6.89 -0.55 -4.22
C PHE A 34 -5.59 -0.30 -4.93
N PHE A 35 -5.64 0.02 -6.22
CA PHE A 35 -4.45 0.22 -7.03
C PHE A 35 -4.56 1.43 -7.93
N GLY A 36 -3.41 2.05 -8.16
CA GLY A 36 -3.22 3.06 -9.17
C GLY A 36 -1.87 2.84 -9.86
N VAL A 37 -1.88 2.78 -11.18
CA VAL A 37 -0.72 2.47 -12.03
C VAL A 37 -0.60 3.54 -13.11
N ASN A 38 0.64 3.81 -13.53
CA ASN A 38 0.95 4.62 -14.70
C ASN A 38 1.25 3.69 -15.89
N GLN A 39 0.26 3.47 -16.75
CA GLN A 39 0.39 2.55 -17.90
C GLN A 39 1.45 2.99 -18.92
N ARG A 40 1.77 4.28 -18.97
CA ARG A 40 2.85 4.78 -19.84
C ARG A 40 4.22 4.29 -19.37
N LEU A 41 4.42 4.14 -18.06
CA LEU A 41 5.72 3.73 -17.51
C LEU A 41 5.87 2.22 -17.42
N THR A 42 4.83 1.54 -16.96
CA THR A 42 4.80 0.08 -16.90
C THR A 42 3.48 -0.41 -17.51
N PRO A 43 3.46 -0.64 -18.84
CA PRO A 43 2.30 -1.22 -19.50
C PRO A 43 1.97 -2.58 -18.88
N MET A 44 0.73 -2.69 -18.43
CA MET A 44 0.20 -3.82 -17.67
C MET A 44 -0.90 -4.49 -18.47
N THR A 45 -0.74 -5.79 -18.70
CA THR A 45 -1.78 -6.68 -19.20
C THR A 45 -2.53 -7.28 -18.02
N MET A 46 -3.62 -8.01 -18.28
CA MET A 46 -4.32 -8.72 -17.20
C MET A 46 -3.43 -9.82 -16.60
N SER A 47 -2.67 -10.54 -17.43
CA SER A 47 -1.71 -11.55 -16.96
C SER A 47 -0.61 -10.96 -16.06
N THR A 48 -0.02 -9.82 -16.44
CA THR A 48 0.96 -9.11 -15.61
C THR A 48 0.33 -8.66 -14.30
N PHE A 49 -0.90 -8.15 -14.31
CA PHE A 49 -1.57 -7.75 -13.08
C PHE A 49 -1.80 -8.93 -12.14
N CYS A 50 -2.33 -10.05 -12.64
CA CYS A 50 -2.47 -11.30 -11.85
C CYS A 50 -1.16 -11.73 -11.21
N HIS A 51 -0.07 -11.73 -11.99
CA HIS A 51 1.29 -12.03 -11.51
C HIS A 51 1.72 -11.10 -10.38
N TRP A 52 1.52 -9.79 -10.52
CA TRP A 52 1.84 -8.84 -9.46
C TRP A 52 1.03 -9.07 -8.18
N ILE A 53 -0.23 -9.49 -8.29
CA ILE A 53 -1.02 -9.87 -7.12
C ILE A 53 -0.43 -11.12 -6.44
N GLN A 54 0.00 -12.13 -7.20
CA GLN A 54 0.67 -13.32 -6.66
C GLN A 54 1.93 -12.93 -5.89
N ILE A 55 2.77 -12.06 -6.49
CA ILE A 55 3.97 -11.52 -5.83
C ILE A 55 3.60 -10.80 -4.52
N MET A 56 2.65 -9.86 -4.56
CA MET A 56 2.27 -9.07 -3.38
C MET A 56 1.67 -9.91 -2.25
N THR A 57 0.87 -10.92 -2.59
CA THR A 57 0.21 -11.80 -1.62
C THR A 57 1.06 -13.00 -1.20
N ASN A 58 2.19 -13.24 -1.88
CA ASN A 58 3.03 -14.43 -1.73
C ASN A 58 2.22 -15.73 -1.85
N ARG A 59 1.33 -15.78 -2.85
CA ARG A 59 0.45 -16.93 -3.11
C ARG A 59 0.72 -17.51 -4.48
N ILE A 60 0.72 -18.84 -4.52
CA ILE A 60 0.85 -19.61 -5.77
C ILE A 60 -0.46 -19.56 -6.55
N GLU A 61 -1.59 -19.70 -5.86
CA GLU A 61 -2.93 -19.72 -6.47
C GLU A 61 -3.74 -18.53 -5.98
N LEU A 62 -4.28 -17.75 -6.93
CA LEU A 62 -5.23 -16.69 -6.65
C LEU A 62 -6.66 -17.19 -6.84
N GLU A 63 -7.58 -16.67 -6.03
CA GLU A 63 -9.00 -16.77 -6.33
C GLU A 63 -9.27 -16.15 -7.72
N LYS A 64 -10.11 -16.81 -8.51
CA LYS A 64 -10.44 -16.33 -9.86
C LYS A 64 -11.13 -14.97 -9.79
N PHE A 65 -10.51 -13.98 -10.42
CA PHE A 65 -11.05 -12.64 -10.57
C PHE A 65 -10.88 -12.14 -12.00
N PHE A 66 -11.62 -11.09 -12.34
CA PHE A 66 -11.51 -10.39 -13.60
C PHE A 66 -11.68 -8.89 -13.38
N LEU A 67 -11.17 -8.12 -14.33
CA LEU A 67 -11.35 -6.67 -14.36
C LEU A 67 -12.44 -6.29 -15.36
N CYS A 68 -13.29 -5.34 -15.00
CA CYS A 68 -14.21 -4.70 -15.94
C CYS A 68 -13.95 -3.20 -15.96
N PRO A 69 -14.02 -2.50 -17.11
CA PRO A 69 -14.14 -1.05 -17.12
C PRO A 69 -15.35 -0.62 -16.27
N VAL A 70 -15.19 0.44 -15.48
CA VAL A 70 -16.26 0.96 -14.60
C VAL A 70 -16.46 2.46 -14.71
N VAL A 71 -17.70 2.89 -14.46
CA VAL A 71 -18.01 4.26 -14.07
C VAL A 71 -17.93 4.35 -12.55
N VAL A 72 -17.15 5.32 -12.08
CA VAL A 72 -16.91 5.58 -10.65
C VAL A 72 -17.73 6.80 -10.22
N GLN A 73 -18.42 6.68 -9.08
CA GLN A 73 -19.15 7.78 -8.47
C GLN A 73 -18.79 7.89 -6.99
N PRO A 74 -18.47 9.10 -6.46
CA PRO A 74 -18.24 9.27 -5.03
C PRO A 74 -19.46 8.86 -4.19
N ALA A 75 -19.27 7.92 -3.26
CA ALA A 75 -20.27 7.49 -2.27
C ALA A 75 -20.01 8.06 -0.87
N GLY A 76 -18.77 8.48 -0.59
CA GLY A 76 -18.32 9.07 0.66
C GLY A 76 -17.06 9.92 0.46
N ILE A 77 -16.25 10.08 1.51
CA ILE A 77 -14.96 10.77 1.43
C ILE A 77 -13.92 9.86 0.73
N MET A 78 -13.91 8.56 1.03
CA MET A 78 -13.01 7.55 0.45
C MET A 78 -13.74 6.27 0.05
N SER A 79 -15.00 6.43 -0.33
CA SER A 79 -15.81 5.30 -0.76
C SER A 79 -16.53 5.67 -2.03
N TYR A 80 -16.68 4.68 -2.90
CA TYR A 80 -17.13 4.88 -4.27
C TYR A 80 -18.24 3.89 -4.58
N PHE A 81 -19.16 4.26 -5.44
CA PHE A 81 -20.00 3.33 -6.17
C PHE A 81 -19.31 3.06 -7.51
N VAL A 82 -19.08 1.79 -7.81
CA VAL A 82 -18.52 1.36 -9.09
C VAL A 82 -19.56 0.54 -9.83
N ARG A 83 -19.74 0.84 -11.12
CA ARG A 83 -20.67 0.13 -11.98
C ARG A 83 -19.95 -0.28 -13.27
N PRO A 84 -20.02 -1.56 -13.69
CA PRO A 84 -19.46 -2.00 -14.96
C PRO A 84 -19.99 -1.13 -16.11
N SER A 85 -19.10 -0.71 -16.98
CA SER A 85 -19.40 0.06 -18.20
C SER A 85 -18.95 -0.63 -19.48
N GLY A 86 -18.24 -1.76 -19.35
CA GLY A 86 -17.74 -2.55 -20.47
C GLY A 86 -17.66 -4.05 -20.12
N PRO A 87 -17.25 -4.88 -21.10
CA PRO A 87 -17.06 -6.31 -20.89
C PRO A 87 -15.91 -6.59 -19.92
N ALA A 88 -15.93 -7.78 -19.32
CA ALA A 88 -14.80 -8.28 -18.56
C ALA A 88 -13.58 -8.46 -19.47
N ILE A 89 -12.40 -8.12 -18.94
CA ILE A 89 -11.12 -8.42 -19.56
C ILE A 89 -10.78 -9.86 -19.23
N ASP A 90 -10.41 -10.62 -20.25
CA ASP A 90 -9.97 -12.01 -20.09
C ASP A 90 -8.75 -12.06 -19.15
N PRO A 91 -8.78 -12.86 -18.06
CA PRO A 91 -7.64 -13.09 -17.17
C PRO A 91 -6.33 -13.46 -17.89
N GLU A 92 -6.42 -14.13 -19.04
CA GLU A 92 -5.27 -14.56 -19.84
C GLU A 92 -4.86 -13.54 -20.92
N SER A 93 -5.53 -12.38 -20.99
CA SER A 93 -5.24 -11.37 -22.00
C SER A 93 -3.81 -10.85 -21.88
N ALA A 94 -3.07 -10.96 -22.99
CA ALA A 94 -1.77 -10.34 -23.20
C ALA A 94 -1.87 -8.94 -23.82
N GLU A 95 -3.09 -8.45 -24.10
CA GLU A 95 -3.27 -7.09 -24.59
C GLU A 95 -3.09 -6.09 -23.43
N PRO A 96 -2.34 -5.00 -23.63
CA PRO A 96 -2.21 -3.95 -22.62
C PRO A 96 -3.57 -3.37 -22.24
N ILE A 97 -3.82 -3.24 -20.95
CA ILE A 97 -5.04 -2.64 -20.42
C ILE A 97 -5.00 -1.14 -20.71
N PRO A 98 -6.01 -0.56 -21.39
CA PRO A 98 -6.05 0.88 -21.64
C PRO A 98 -6.13 1.69 -20.33
N PRO A 99 -5.60 2.93 -20.30
CA PRO A 99 -5.81 3.83 -19.16
C PRO A 99 -7.30 4.02 -18.82
N GLY A 100 -7.63 4.03 -17.53
CA GLY A 100 -9.01 4.17 -17.07
C GLY A 100 -9.32 3.58 -15.69
N ASN A 101 -10.61 3.56 -15.34
CA ASN A 101 -11.09 2.99 -14.09
C ASN A 101 -11.61 1.56 -14.31
N TYR A 102 -11.19 0.65 -13.45
CA TYR A 102 -11.56 -0.76 -13.50
C TYR A 102 -12.09 -1.23 -12.14
N GLY A 103 -13.09 -2.11 -12.18
CA GLY A 103 -13.57 -2.82 -11.01
C GLY A 103 -12.99 -4.22 -10.98
N TRP A 104 -12.53 -4.64 -9.80
CA TRP A 104 -12.17 -6.01 -9.48
C TRP A 104 -13.42 -6.79 -9.09
N TYR A 105 -13.75 -7.82 -9.86
CA TYR A 105 -14.88 -8.71 -9.63
C TYR A 105 -14.41 -10.15 -9.46
N CYS A 106 -15.01 -10.89 -8.53
CA CYS A 106 -14.81 -12.33 -8.39
C CYS A 106 -15.98 -13.08 -9.02
N ASP A 107 -15.75 -14.33 -9.41
CA ASP A 107 -16.83 -15.23 -9.85
C ASP A 107 -17.86 -15.42 -8.71
N ALA A 108 -19.14 -15.57 -9.04
CA ALA A 108 -20.24 -15.76 -8.07
C ALA A 108 -20.07 -17.03 -7.21
N ALA A 109 -19.27 -18.00 -7.68
CA ALA A 109 -18.89 -19.19 -6.92
C ALA A 109 -17.84 -18.90 -5.83
N CYS A 110 -17.24 -17.72 -5.82
CA CYS A 110 -16.25 -17.33 -4.82
C CYS A 110 -16.95 -17.03 -3.49
N ASN A 111 -16.80 -17.92 -2.51
CA ASN A 111 -17.42 -17.81 -1.19
C ASN A 111 -16.73 -16.77 -0.28
N SER A 112 -15.58 -16.24 -0.68
CA SER A 112 -14.94 -15.12 0.00
C SER A 112 -15.82 -13.87 -0.18
N ARG A 113 -15.79 -12.93 0.77
CA ARG A 113 -16.69 -11.74 0.80
C ARG A 113 -16.44 -10.74 -0.35
N GLY A 114 -15.88 -11.16 -1.47
CA GLY A 114 -15.54 -10.33 -2.63
C GLY A 114 -14.47 -9.29 -2.32
N VAL A 115 -13.72 -9.46 -1.23
CA VAL A 115 -12.65 -8.54 -0.86
C VAL A 115 -11.34 -9.12 -1.40
N PRO A 116 -10.62 -8.42 -2.28
CA PRO A 116 -9.36 -8.91 -2.83
C PRO A 116 -8.38 -9.24 -1.71
N GLU A 117 -7.69 -10.36 -1.83
CA GLU A 117 -6.78 -10.89 -0.80
C GLU A 117 -5.65 -9.90 -0.46
N VAL A 118 -5.25 -9.07 -1.43
CA VAL A 118 -4.29 -7.98 -1.24
C VAL A 118 -4.68 -6.99 -0.13
N THR A 119 -5.97 -6.92 0.23
CA THR A 119 -6.43 -6.09 1.35
C THR A 119 -6.01 -6.63 2.72
N MET A 120 -5.65 -7.91 2.82
CA MET A 120 -5.12 -8.51 4.04
C MET A 120 -3.64 -8.20 4.25
N VAL A 121 -2.93 -7.82 3.18
CA VAL A 121 -1.52 -7.42 3.28
C VAL A 121 -1.47 -5.97 3.79
N PRO A 122 -0.66 -5.67 4.84
CA PRO A 122 -0.45 -4.31 5.30
C PRO A 122 -0.05 -3.39 4.15
N GLN A 123 -0.65 -2.21 4.08
CA GLN A 123 -0.28 -1.22 3.07
C GLN A 123 1.04 -0.57 3.51
N ARG A 124 2.11 -0.82 2.75
CA ARG A 124 3.38 -0.12 2.91
C ARG A 124 3.27 1.23 2.21
N GLN A 125 3.64 2.30 2.91
CA GLN A 125 3.54 3.67 2.37
C GLN A 125 4.92 4.28 2.10
N CYS A 126 5.93 3.85 2.86
CA CYS A 126 7.30 4.34 2.82
C CYS A 126 8.18 3.46 1.91
N THR A 127 9.03 4.12 1.13
CA THR A 127 10.11 3.51 0.36
C THR A 127 11.27 3.11 1.28
N PHE A 128 12.25 2.36 0.78
CA PHE A 128 13.46 2.11 1.58
C PHE A 128 14.22 3.41 1.87
N GLN A 129 14.23 4.34 0.90
CA GLN A 129 14.81 5.67 1.05
C GLN A 129 14.04 6.59 2.00
N ASP A 130 12.76 6.35 2.29
CA ASP A 130 12.07 7.11 3.34
C ASP A 130 12.57 6.66 4.72
N HIS A 131 12.82 5.35 4.91
CA HIS A 131 13.43 4.83 6.14
C HIS A 131 14.91 5.26 6.27
N PHE A 132 15.62 5.31 5.15
CA PHE A 132 16.61 6.34 4.77
C PHE A 132 16.69 7.66 5.53
N ASP A 133 15.58 8.36 5.59
CA ASP A 133 15.56 9.75 6.01
C ASP A 133 15.01 9.86 7.45
N GLU A 134 14.36 8.79 7.93
CA GLU A 134 13.91 8.64 9.30
C GLU A 134 15.09 8.31 10.26
N ASP A 135 15.36 9.22 11.21
CA ASP A 135 16.44 9.12 12.20
C ASP A 135 16.16 8.11 13.35
N TRP A 136 15.18 7.21 13.17
CA TRP A 136 14.60 6.46 14.29
C TRP A 136 15.49 5.30 14.75
N LEU A 137 16.45 4.90 13.90
CA LEU A 137 17.36 3.75 14.13
C LEU A 137 18.72 4.17 14.70
N GLY A 138 19.02 5.47 14.76
CA GLY A 138 20.24 6.01 15.35
C GLY A 138 21.55 5.41 14.78
N PRO A 139 22.64 5.36 15.56
CA PRO A 139 23.97 4.95 15.08
C PRO A 139 24.08 3.51 14.56
N GLN A 140 23.19 2.61 15.00
CA GLN A 140 23.19 1.21 14.54
C GLN A 140 22.93 1.11 13.03
N ARG A 141 22.23 2.10 12.48
CA ARG A 141 21.90 2.18 11.07
C ARG A 141 23.12 2.37 10.16
N ALA A 142 24.02 3.29 10.51
CA ALA A 142 25.23 3.55 9.71
C ALA A 142 26.12 2.30 9.54
N ILE A 143 26.10 1.39 10.51
CA ILE A 143 26.86 0.14 10.47
C ILE A 143 26.22 -0.88 9.52
N MET A 144 24.88 -0.90 9.45
CA MET A 144 24.14 -1.87 8.64
C MET A 144 23.95 -1.43 7.18
N ASP A 145 23.94 -0.12 6.94
CA ASP A 145 23.79 0.45 5.60
C ASP A 145 25.12 0.37 4.80
N THR A 146 26.25 0.18 5.49
CA THR A 146 27.54 -0.05 4.83
C THR A 146 27.71 -1.54 4.52
N VAL A 147 27.91 -1.89 3.25
CA VAL A 147 28.18 -3.28 2.87
C VAL A 147 29.54 -3.74 3.42
N PRO A 148 29.61 -4.82 4.21
CA PRO A 148 30.88 -5.28 4.76
C PRO A 148 31.88 -5.69 3.66
N PRO A 149 33.20 -5.46 3.83
CA PRO A 149 34.19 -5.78 2.80
C PRO A 149 34.17 -7.22 2.26
N PRO A 150 33.91 -8.27 3.08
CA PRO A 150 33.78 -9.64 2.56
C PRO A 150 32.58 -9.81 1.61
N VAL A 151 31.46 -9.16 1.93
CA VAL A 151 30.24 -9.17 1.12
C VAL A 151 30.48 -8.40 -0.17
N GLU A 152 31.10 -7.22 -0.08
CA GLU A 152 31.44 -6.38 -1.22
C GLU A 152 32.33 -7.12 -2.21
N LYS A 153 33.43 -7.71 -1.72
CA LYS A 153 34.35 -8.48 -2.58
C LYS A 153 33.62 -9.62 -3.30
N SER A 154 32.73 -10.32 -2.60
CA SER A 154 31.97 -11.44 -3.18
C SER A 154 30.93 -10.98 -4.20
N ALA A 155 30.19 -9.91 -3.92
CA ALA A 155 29.16 -9.38 -4.80
C ALA A 155 29.79 -8.79 -6.09
N THR A 156 30.82 -7.96 -5.95
CA THR A 156 31.52 -7.36 -7.09
C THR A 156 32.17 -8.42 -8.00
N ALA A 157 32.73 -9.49 -7.40
CA ALA A 157 33.29 -10.60 -8.16
C ALA A 157 32.22 -11.40 -8.93
N ARG A 158 31.03 -11.56 -8.35
CA ARG A 158 29.89 -12.24 -8.98
C ARG A 158 29.31 -11.41 -10.12
N ASP A 159 29.06 -10.13 -9.87
CA ASP A 159 28.35 -9.25 -10.82
C ASP A 159 29.21 -8.97 -12.06
N GLY A 160 30.53 -8.84 -11.85
CA GLY A 160 31.49 -8.63 -12.92
C GLY A 160 31.08 -7.48 -13.85
N PRO A 161 31.41 -7.57 -15.15
CA PRO A 161 30.98 -6.56 -16.11
C PRO A 161 29.58 -6.80 -16.70
N HIS A 162 28.95 -7.94 -16.39
CA HIS A 162 27.76 -8.42 -17.10
C HIS A 162 26.46 -8.16 -16.36
N PHE A 163 26.50 -8.06 -15.03
CA PHE A 163 25.32 -7.84 -14.21
C PHE A 163 25.14 -6.35 -13.92
N ARG A 164 24.63 -5.61 -14.92
CA ARG A 164 24.51 -4.15 -14.84
C ARG A 164 23.19 -3.66 -15.40
N PHE A 165 22.61 -2.69 -14.71
CA PHE A 165 21.46 -1.95 -15.19
C PHE A 165 21.78 -1.06 -16.39
N THR A 166 23.05 -0.79 -16.68
CA THR A 166 23.44 0.09 -17.79
C THR A 166 24.70 -0.43 -18.49
N THR A 167 24.94 0.08 -19.70
CA THR A 167 26.14 -0.24 -20.47
C THR A 167 27.41 0.44 -19.98
N SER A 168 27.30 1.49 -19.14
CA SER A 168 28.48 2.20 -18.60
C SER A 168 29.20 1.37 -17.53
N VAL A 169 30.52 1.50 -17.51
CA VAL A 169 31.42 0.87 -16.55
C VAL A 169 31.90 1.85 -15.47
N GLU A 170 31.57 3.13 -15.62
CA GLU A 170 32.05 4.21 -14.77
C GLU A 170 31.09 4.42 -13.59
N ASP A 171 31.65 4.83 -12.46
CA ASP A 171 30.94 5.24 -11.25
C ASP A 171 29.96 4.19 -10.71
N LEU A 172 30.45 2.96 -10.55
CA LEU A 172 29.68 1.86 -9.95
C LEU A 172 29.69 1.96 -8.43
N ALA A 173 28.54 1.72 -7.82
CA ALA A 173 28.34 1.58 -6.40
C ALA A 173 27.75 0.19 -6.09
N LEU A 174 28.06 -0.31 -4.90
CA LEU A 174 27.42 -1.50 -4.37
C LEU A 174 26.26 -1.07 -3.46
N ALA A 175 25.09 -1.63 -3.69
CA ALA A 175 23.89 -1.36 -2.90
C ALA A 175 23.28 -2.66 -2.39
N TRP A 176 22.68 -2.61 -1.20
CA TRP A 176 21.81 -3.70 -0.74
C TRP A 176 20.57 -3.77 -1.63
N ILE A 177 20.14 -4.98 -2.00
CA ILE A 177 18.85 -5.24 -2.63
C ILE A 177 17.76 -4.94 -1.61
N ILE A 178 17.81 -5.62 -0.46
CA ILE A 178 17.02 -5.31 0.72
C ILE A 178 17.95 -4.78 1.81
N PRO A 179 17.81 -3.52 2.25
CA PRO A 179 18.60 -3.01 3.36
C PRO A 179 18.43 -3.90 4.61
N PRO A 180 19.49 -4.48 5.19
CA PRO A 180 19.38 -5.42 6.30
C PRO A 180 18.62 -4.87 7.51
N VAL A 181 18.70 -3.57 7.76
CA VAL A 181 17.96 -2.89 8.83
C VAL A 181 16.44 -2.90 8.62
N LEU A 182 16.00 -3.08 7.37
CA LEU A 182 14.59 -3.13 6.95
C LEU A 182 14.10 -4.56 6.72
N ALA A 183 14.89 -5.58 7.08
CA ALA A 183 14.50 -7.00 7.03
C ALA A 183 13.10 -7.24 7.63
N ARG A 184 12.84 -6.65 8.80
CA ARG A 184 11.55 -6.75 9.50
C ARG A 184 10.36 -6.20 8.70
N GLU A 185 10.59 -5.18 7.87
CA GLU A 185 9.53 -4.54 7.08
C GLU A 185 9.16 -5.40 5.89
N THR A 186 10.06 -6.30 5.47
CA THR A 186 9.86 -7.21 4.34
C THR A 186 9.20 -8.54 4.74
N ASP A 187 9.33 -8.94 6.00
CA ASP A 187 8.66 -10.13 6.54
C ASP A 187 7.17 -9.87 6.76
N ASP A 188 6.31 -10.65 6.12
CA ASP A 188 4.84 -10.53 6.25
C ASP A 188 4.35 -10.81 7.67
N TRP A 189 5.14 -11.54 8.45
CA TRP A 189 4.71 -12.06 9.75
C TRP A 189 5.36 -11.34 10.92
N GLY A 190 6.30 -10.42 10.70
CA GLY A 190 6.79 -9.50 11.73
C GLY A 190 7.42 -10.15 12.95
N PHE A 191 7.97 -11.37 12.82
CA PHE A 191 8.51 -12.11 13.97
C PHE A 191 10.03 -12.25 13.96
N ASN A 192 10.71 -12.07 12.83
CA ASN A 192 12.17 -12.14 12.80
C ASN A 192 12.80 -10.75 12.70
N THR A 193 13.31 -10.26 13.82
CA THR A 193 14.11 -9.03 13.87
C THR A 193 15.58 -9.26 13.55
N ASP A 194 16.00 -10.50 13.28
CA ASP A 194 17.39 -10.83 12.98
C ASP A 194 17.76 -10.41 11.54
N PRO A 195 18.67 -9.42 11.36
CA PRO A 195 19.12 -9.00 10.05
C PRO A 195 20.18 -9.94 9.46
N THR A 196 20.70 -10.90 10.23
CA THR A 196 21.79 -11.78 9.81
C THR A 196 21.54 -12.49 8.47
N PRO A 197 20.33 -13.02 8.17
CA PRO A 197 20.05 -13.62 6.86
C PRO A 197 20.21 -12.67 5.67
N PHE A 198 20.15 -11.36 5.90
CA PHE A 198 20.28 -10.32 4.88
C PHE A 198 21.73 -9.84 4.70
N LEU A 199 22.64 -10.21 5.60
CA LEU A 199 24.06 -9.83 5.56
C LEU A 199 24.89 -10.80 4.68
N VAL A 200 24.41 -11.03 3.45
CA VAL A 200 24.99 -11.98 2.49
C VAL A 200 25.22 -11.31 1.13
N SER A 201 26.18 -11.79 0.35
CA SER A 201 26.47 -11.23 -0.98
C SER A 201 25.33 -11.39 -1.97
N ALA A 202 24.51 -12.43 -1.82
CA ALA A 202 23.26 -12.61 -2.57
C ALA A 202 22.30 -11.41 -2.44
N ASN A 203 22.32 -10.69 -1.32
CA ASN A 203 21.47 -9.51 -1.07
C ASN A 203 22.14 -8.19 -1.48
N ALA A 204 23.31 -8.19 -2.11
CA ALA A 204 23.97 -6.98 -2.58
C ALA A 204 24.07 -6.97 -4.10
N LEU A 205 24.07 -5.79 -4.71
CA LEU A 205 24.08 -5.63 -6.16
C LEU A 205 24.91 -4.42 -6.60
N THR A 206 25.74 -4.63 -7.62
CA THR A 206 26.50 -3.57 -8.27
C THR A 206 25.61 -2.84 -9.28
N MET A 207 25.52 -1.52 -9.15
CA MET A 207 24.80 -0.65 -10.10
C MET A 207 25.51 0.68 -10.26
N GLN A 208 25.05 1.54 -11.16
CA GLN A 208 25.56 2.90 -11.23
C GLN A 208 25.19 3.67 -9.95
N SER A 209 26.09 4.51 -9.49
CA SER A 209 25.94 5.32 -8.27
C SER A 209 24.66 6.15 -8.26
N ASP A 210 24.29 6.73 -9.41
CA ASP A 210 23.08 7.54 -9.59
C ASP A 210 21.78 6.73 -9.56
N LEU A 211 21.84 5.43 -9.84
CA LEU A 211 20.69 4.52 -9.76
C LEU A 211 20.38 4.07 -8.33
N VAL A 212 21.36 4.10 -7.41
CA VAL A 212 21.19 3.59 -6.03
C VAL A 212 20.02 4.27 -5.33
N PHE A 213 19.99 5.61 -5.36
CA PHE A 213 18.90 6.38 -4.77
C PHE A 213 17.54 6.01 -5.37
N HIS A 214 17.46 5.87 -6.70
CA HIS A 214 16.23 5.53 -7.39
C HIS A 214 15.75 4.11 -7.10
N PHE A 215 16.68 3.17 -6.95
CA PHE A 215 16.39 1.80 -6.57
C PHE A 215 15.84 1.73 -5.14
N HIS A 216 16.51 2.38 -4.17
CA HIS A 216 16.04 2.45 -2.77
C HIS A 216 14.79 3.31 -2.58
N SER A 217 14.54 4.28 -3.44
CA SER A 217 13.26 5.02 -3.49
C SER A 217 12.15 4.21 -4.16
N ASN A 218 12.39 2.93 -4.49
CA ASN A 218 11.47 2.06 -5.21
C ASN A 218 10.94 2.66 -6.53
N HIS A 219 11.67 3.57 -7.17
CA HIS A 219 11.25 4.16 -8.45
C HIS A 219 11.23 3.11 -9.57
N PHE A 220 12.05 2.07 -9.44
CA PHE A 220 12.02 0.88 -10.27
C PHE A 220 12.36 -0.37 -9.46
N THR A 221 12.05 -1.54 -10.00
CA THR A 221 12.44 -2.84 -9.46
C THR A 221 12.69 -3.84 -10.59
N VAL A 222 13.23 -5.00 -10.26
CA VAL A 222 13.43 -6.14 -11.17
C VAL A 222 12.46 -7.25 -10.78
N ASP A 223 11.73 -7.78 -11.75
CA ASP A 223 10.87 -8.95 -11.58
C ASP A 223 11.60 -10.20 -12.12
N PRO A 224 12.25 -11.00 -11.25
CA PRO A 224 13.01 -12.17 -11.70
C PRO A 224 12.11 -13.27 -12.28
N ASP A 225 10.80 -13.23 -12.03
CA ASP A 225 9.85 -14.23 -12.52
C ASP A 225 9.19 -13.81 -13.86
N ASP A 226 9.41 -12.57 -14.33
CA ASP A 226 9.06 -12.08 -15.68
C ASP A 226 10.34 -11.80 -16.50
N ASP A 227 11.22 -12.81 -16.60
CA ASP A 227 12.51 -12.75 -17.32
C ASP A 227 13.40 -11.56 -16.90
N TYR A 228 13.39 -11.22 -15.61
CA TYR A 228 14.12 -10.07 -15.05
C TYR A 228 13.71 -8.73 -15.65
N ARG A 229 12.42 -8.60 -16.03
CA ARG A 229 11.86 -7.34 -16.49
C ARG A 229 12.04 -6.25 -15.44
N ILE A 230 12.49 -5.09 -15.88
CA ILE A 230 12.58 -3.89 -15.05
C ILE A 230 11.23 -3.18 -15.08
N LEU A 231 10.61 -3.02 -13.92
CA LEU A 231 9.36 -2.28 -13.74
C LEU A 231 9.70 -0.86 -13.28
N ILE A 232 9.21 0.16 -13.98
CA ILE A 232 9.47 1.57 -13.66
C ILE A 232 8.16 2.21 -13.20
N PHE A 233 8.14 2.68 -11.96
CA PHE A 233 6.98 3.28 -11.32
C PHE A 233 7.02 4.82 -11.36
N TYR A 234 8.21 5.40 -11.39
CA TYR A 234 8.40 6.84 -11.39
C TYR A 234 9.57 7.25 -12.29
N ASP A 235 9.30 7.99 -13.36
CA ASP A 235 10.31 8.39 -14.35
C ASP A 235 10.93 9.74 -13.99
N VAL A 236 11.89 9.70 -13.08
CA VAL A 236 12.73 10.84 -12.72
C VAL A 236 13.95 10.83 -13.62
N VAL A 237 14.34 11.97 -14.19
CA VAL A 237 15.60 12.11 -14.96
C VAL A 237 15.67 11.21 -16.23
N GLY A 238 14.54 10.64 -16.67
CA GLY A 238 14.52 9.78 -17.85
C GLY A 238 15.09 8.39 -17.57
N LEU A 239 14.79 7.81 -16.40
CA LEU A 239 15.07 6.41 -16.06
C LEU A 239 14.73 5.45 -17.20
N GLN A 240 13.61 5.68 -17.90
CA GLN A 240 13.20 4.86 -19.06
C GLN A 240 14.22 4.83 -20.21
N ARG A 241 15.06 5.85 -20.32
CA ARG A 241 16.07 5.96 -21.38
C ARG A 241 17.39 5.29 -21.00
N ILE A 242 17.69 5.18 -19.71
CA ILE A 242 18.96 4.64 -19.22
C ILE A 242 18.84 3.18 -18.81
N LEU A 243 17.68 2.76 -18.28
CA LEU A 243 17.42 1.39 -17.90
C LEU A 243 16.99 0.56 -19.13
N PRO A 244 17.53 -0.66 -19.32
CA PRO A 244 17.02 -1.59 -20.30
C PRO A 244 15.63 -2.09 -19.86
N THR A 245 14.92 -2.74 -20.79
CA THR A 245 13.64 -3.38 -20.47
C THR A 245 13.82 -4.59 -19.56
N TYR A 246 14.94 -5.31 -19.70
CA TYR A 246 15.27 -6.51 -18.93
C TYR A 246 16.68 -6.37 -18.37
N LEU A 247 16.87 -6.77 -17.12
CA LEU A 247 18.19 -6.85 -16.52
C LEU A 247 18.97 -8.01 -17.17
N PRO A 248 20.18 -7.77 -17.72
CA PRO A 248 20.97 -8.82 -18.34
C PRO A 248 21.30 -9.94 -17.33
N ARG A 249 21.00 -11.18 -17.71
CA ARG A 249 21.31 -12.35 -16.88
C ARG A 249 22.76 -12.78 -17.08
N HIS A 250 23.42 -13.11 -15.98
CA HIS A 250 24.67 -13.84 -16.04
C HIS A 250 24.39 -15.35 -16.05
N PRO A 251 25.04 -16.17 -16.90
CA PRO A 251 24.80 -17.63 -16.93
C PRO A 251 25.07 -18.35 -15.61
N GLN A 252 25.89 -17.74 -14.75
CA GLN A 252 26.24 -18.24 -13.41
C GLN A 252 25.55 -17.45 -12.30
N GLN A 253 24.44 -16.77 -12.62
CA GLN A 253 23.72 -15.96 -11.65
C GLN A 253 23.26 -16.83 -10.46
N ASP A 254 23.47 -16.28 -9.28
CA ASP A 254 23.15 -16.92 -8.01
C ASP A 254 21.64 -16.90 -7.80
N VAL A 255 21.02 -18.09 -7.75
CA VAL A 255 19.58 -18.25 -7.48
C VAL A 255 19.18 -17.62 -6.14
N ALA A 256 20.12 -17.52 -5.19
CA ALA A 256 19.86 -16.85 -3.91
C ALA A 256 19.63 -15.33 -4.07
N ALA A 257 20.22 -14.68 -5.08
CA ALA A 257 19.97 -13.26 -5.34
C ALA A 257 18.54 -13.02 -5.84
N ASP A 258 17.95 -13.99 -6.55
CA ASP A 258 16.57 -13.89 -7.04
C ASP A 258 15.58 -13.82 -5.87
N GLU A 259 15.85 -14.46 -4.74
CA GLU A 259 14.99 -14.36 -3.54
C GLU A 259 14.91 -12.92 -3.02
N PHE A 260 16.05 -12.23 -2.94
CA PHE A 260 16.09 -10.83 -2.54
C PHE A 260 15.46 -9.90 -3.59
N LEU A 261 15.65 -10.17 -4.88
CA LEU A 261 15.00 -9.42 -5.96
C LEU A 261 13.48 -9.60 -5.94
N ARG A 262 12.96 -10.81 -5.71
CA ARG A 262 11.52 -11.06 -5.51
C ARG A 262 11.00 -10.25 -4.33
N LEU A 263 11.73 -10.22 -3.22
CA LEU A 263 11.34 -9.46 -2.04
C LEU A 263 11.33 -7.95 -2.32
N HIS A 264 12.33 -7.44 -3.05
CA HIS A 264 12.40 -6.04 -3.46
C HIS A 264 11.26 -5.68 -4.41
N CYS A 265 10.97 -6.55 -5.38
CA CYS A 265 9.86 -6.39 -6.32
C CYS A 265 8.52 -6.32 -5.58
N ARG A 266 8.31 -7.27 -4.68
CA ARG A 266 7.12 -7.32 -3.84
C ARG A 266 6.94 -6.06 -2.99
N TYR A 267 8.01 -5.61 -2.34
CA TYR A 267 8.00 -4.39 -1.54
C TYR A 267 7.68 -3.18 -2.41
N SER A 268 8.38 -3.04 -3.55
CA SER A 268 8.19 -1.94 -4.51
C SER A 268 6.76 -1.89 -5.04
N LEU A 269 6.18 -3.01 -5.47
CA LEU A 269 4.77 -3.08 -5.88
C LEU A 269 3.84 -2.62 -4.75
N SER A 270 4.06 -3.13 -3.54
CA SER A 270 3.23 -2.77 -2.38
C SER A 270 3.25 -1.27 -2.08
N VAL A 271 4.40 -0.61 -2.25
CA VAL A 271 4.56 0.83 -2.03
C VAL A 271 4.05 1.65 -3.21
N MET A 272 4.32 1.21 -4.44
CA MET A 272 4.22 2.07 -5.63
C MET A 272 2.94 1.92 -6.42
N ILE A 273 2.20 0.81 -6.31
CA ILE A 273 0.95 0.64 -7.04
C ILE A 273 -0.29 0.59 -6.15
N ARG A 274 -0.16 0.40 -4.83
CA ARG A 274 -1.32 0.39 -3.93
C ARG A 274 -1.83 1.80 -3.65
N GLY A 275 -3.15 1.92 -3.54
CA GLY A 275 -3.87 3.16 -3.28
C GLY A 275 -4.17 3.96 -4.56
N GLY A 276 -4.12 5.27 -4.44
CA GLY A 276 -4.33 6.24 -5.52
C GLY A 276 -5.19 7.43 -5.09
N ASP A 277 -5.93 7.28 -3.99
CA ASP A 277 -6.72 8.34 -3.40
C ASP A 277 -6.12 8.78 -2.06
N ILE A 278 -6.76 9.78 -1.46
CA ILE A 278 -6.31 10.41 -0.22
C ILE A 278 -6.22 9.45 0.98
N SER A 279 -6.65 8.18 0.86
CA SER A 279 -6.41 7.13 1.86
C SER A 279 -4.96 6.85 2.14
N GLU A 280 -4.09 7.15 1.19
CA GLU A 280 -2.64 6.99 1.35
C GLU A 280 -2.07 7.96 2.38
N VAL A 281 -2.73 9.09 2.62
CA VAL A 281 -2.24 10.13 3.54
C VAL A 281 -3.09 10.17 4.81
N TYR A 282 -4.40 9.97 4.68
CA TYR A 282 -5.34 10.14 5.78
C TYR A 282 -5.95 8.79 6.17
N SER A 283 -5.66 8.36 7.39
CA SER A 283 -6.33 7.21 8.00
C SER A 283 -7.81 7.51 8.25
N ASN A 284 -8.64 6.47 8.39
CA ASN A 284 -10.04 6.65 8.81
C ASN A 284 -10.17 7.46 10.11
N TRP A 285 -9.23 7.28 11.05
CA TRP A 285 -9.20 8.04 12.30
C TRP A 285 -8.88 9.51 12.08
N SER A 286 -7.90 9.83 11.23
CA SER A 286 -7.56 11.20 10.86
C SER A 286 -8.75 11.92 10.23
N ILE A 287 -9.55 11.20 9.44
CA ILE A 287 -10.75 11.74 8.80
C ILE A 287 -11.84 12.00 9.83
N LEU A 288 -12.11 11.04 10.72
CA LEU A 288 -13.09 11.23 11.79
C LEU A 288 -12.69 12.39 12.70
N ALA A 289 -11.40 12.51 13.04
CA ALA A 289 -10.87 13.63 13.81
C ALA A 289 -11.07 14.97 13.07
N ALA A 290 -10.71 15.04 11.79
CA ALA A 290 -10.93 16.24 10.98
C ALA A 290 -12.41 16.60 10.85
N MET A 291 -13.29 15.62 10.69
CA MET A 291 -14.74 15.84 10.65
C MET A 291 -15.27 16.37 11.99
N ASP A 292 -14.77 15.86 13.12
CA ASP A 292 -15.15 16.32 14.45
C ASP A 292 -14.66 17.76 14.71
N GLU A 293 -13.41 18.03 14.36
CA GLU A 293 -12.77 19.34 14.44
C GLU A 293 -13.49 20.42 13.60
N LEU A 294 -14.12 20.02 12.49
CA LEU A 294 -14.92 20.87 11.61
C LEU A 294 -16.40 20.95 12.02
N GLY A 295 -16.81 20.24 13.08
CA GLY A 295 -18.20 20.21 13.56
C GLY A 295 -19.15 19.44 12.64
N VAL A 296 -18.65 18.49 11.85
CA VAL A 296 -19.43 17.69 10.87
C VAL A 296 -20.03 16.44 11.50
N VAL A 297 -19.30 15.82 12.42
CA VAL A 297 -19.75 14.63 13.15
C VAL A 297 -19.73 14.91 14.64
N ASP A 298 -20.70 14.35 15.35
CA ASP A 298 -20.72 14.35 16.81
C ASP A 298 -19.94 13.14 17.30
N SER A 299 -18.68 13.35 17.68
CA SER A 299 -17.80 12.32 18.22
C SER A 299 -18.07 12.02 19.71
N GLY A 300 -18.97 12.78 20.35
CA GLY A 300 -19.11 12.84 21.81
C GLY A 300 -20.28 12.04 22.39
N ASN A 301 -19.94 10.93 23.05
CA ASN A 301 -20.47 10.46 24.36
C ASN A 301 -21.99 10.50 24.68
N GLY A 302 -22.87 10.58 23.68
CA GLY A 302 -24.33 10.41 23.83
C GLY A 302 -25.10 11.67 24.23
N TYR A 303 -24.41 12.80 24.40
CA TYR A 303 -25.06 14.11 24.55
C TYR A 303 -24.82 14.91 23.28
N ARG A 304 -25.86 14.93 22.44
CA ARG A 304 -25.93 15.71 21.20
C ARG A 304 -25.94 17.19 21.52
N GLU A 305 -24.81 17.75 21.91
CA GLU A 305 -24.64 19.19 21.89
C GLU A 305 -24.55 19.60 20.42
N GLU A 306 -25.46 20.48 19.99
CA GLU A 306 -25.46 21.02 18.63
C GLU A 306 -24.16 21.82 18.41
N ARG A 307 -23.09 21.14 17.99
CA ARG A 307 -21.85 21.82 17.60
C ARG A 307 -22.10 22.58 16.29
N GLU A 308 -21.77 23.86 16.31
CA GLU A 308 -21.78 24.68 15.11
C GLU A 308 -20.64 24.23 14.19
N MET A 309 -20.94 24.03 12.91
CA MET A 309 -19.95 23.69 11.89
C MET A 309 -18.95 24.86 11.75
N ALA A 310 -17.66 24.55 11.61
CA ALA A 310 -16.63 25.56 11.40
C ALA A 310 -16.97 26.42 10.15
N PRO A 311 -16.77 27.75 10.19
CA PRO A 311 -17.09 28.62 9.06
C PRO A 311 -16.30 28.18 7.82
N LEU A 312 -16.89 28.29 6.62
CA LEU A 312 -16.22 27.86 5.36
C LEU A 312 -14.92 28.63 5.04
N SER A 313 -14.67 29.74 5.74
CA SER A 313 -13.41 30.49 5.68
C SER A 313 -12.29 29.88 6.52
N ASP A 314 -12.58 28.88 7.36
CA ASP A 314 -11.57 28.16 8.14
C ASP A 314 -10.55 27.49 7.20
N GLU A 315 -9.26 27.66 7.48
CA GLU A 315 -8.17 27.16 6.65
C GLU A 315 -8.19 25.63 6.52
N ARG A 316 -8.74 24.92 7.49
CA ARG A 316 -8.87 23.45 7.45
C ARG A 316 -9.75 22.99 6.29
N TRP A 317 -10.73 23.79 5.86
CA TRP A 317 -11.52 23.50 4.66
C TRP A 317 -10.70 23.59 3.37
N GLN A 318 -9.59 24.34 3.36
CA GLN A 318 -8.74 24.52 2.19
C GLN A 318 -7.74 23.36 1.99
N THR A 319 -7.60 22.48 2.98
CA THR A 319 -6.80 21.27 2.86
C THR A 319 -7.46 20.26 1.92
N GLU A 320 -6.68 19.34 1.35
CA GLU A 320 -7.21 18.27 0.49
C GLU A 320 -8.29 17.44 1.20
N LEU A 321 -8.06 17.09 2.48
CA LEU A 321 -9.04 16.40 3.30
C LEU A 321 -10.28 17.26 3.57
N GLY A 322 -10.12 18.53 3.92
CA GLY A 322 -11.23 19.45 4.15
C GLY A 322 -12.13 19.59 2.92
N GLN A 323 -11.55 19.71 1.74
CA GLN A 323 -12.30 19.74 0.48
C GLN A 323 -13.05 18.44 0.21
N ALA A 324 -12.44 17.28 0.51
CA ALA A 324 -13.10 15.98 0.37
C ALA A 324 -14.29 15.82 1.34
N ILE A 325 -14.13 16.26 2.59
CA ILE A 325 -15.20 16.30 3.60
C ILE A 325 -16.33 17.23 3.14
N LEU A 326 -16.01 18.47 2.72
CA LEU A 326 -16.99 19.45 2.27
C LEU A 326 -17.80 18.91 1.08
N ALA A 327 -17.12 18.32 0.10
CA ALA A 327 -17.78 17.72 -1.04
C ALA A 327 -18.70 16.56 -0.64
N HIS A 328 -18.33 15.76 0.38
CA HIS A 328 -19.19 14.71 0.93
C HIS A 328 -20.44 15.29 1.62
N ILE A 329 -20.30 16.37 2.39
CA ILE A 329 -21.43 17.07 3.03
C ILE A 329 -22.41 17.58 1.98
N MET A 330 -21.90 18.27 0.95
CA MET A 330 -22.73 18.82 -0.13
C MET A 330 -23.53 17.73 -0.85
N ARG A 331 -22.91 16.58 -1.15
CA ARG A 331 -23.60 15.42 -1.74
C ARG A 331 -24.67 14.83 -0.82
N SER A 332 -24.39 14.74 0.47
CA SER A 332 -25.30 14.11 1.44
C SER A 332 -26.47 15.02 1.82
N GLY A 333 -26.25 16.34 1.89
CA GLY A 333 -27.28 17.34 2.17
C GLY A 333 -28.35 17.43 1.10
N LEU A 334 -27.98 17.17 -0.17
CA LEU A 334 -28.94 17.05 -1.29
C LEU A 334 -29.94 15.90 -1.12
N HIS A 335 -29.61 14.86 -0.35
CA HIS A 335 -30.52 13.75 -0.06
C HIS A 335 -31.32 13.92 1.24
N GLY A 336 -30.94 14.90 2.08
CA GLY A 336 -31.60 15.17 3.37
C GLY A 336 -32.72 16.20 3.32
N LEU A 337 -32.76 17.04 2.28
CA LEU A 337 -33.75 18.12 2.13
C LEU A 337 -35.10 17.67 1.53
N ASP A 338 -35.19 16.44 1.02
CA ASP A 338 -36.43 15.84 0.47
C ASP A 338 -37.19 14.94 1.48
N LYS A 339 -36.92 15.08 2.79
CA LYS A 339 -37.84 14.55 3.82
C LYS A 339 -38.75 15.68 4.33
N PRO A 340 -39.91 15.93 3.68
CA PRO A 340 -40.89 16.84 4.24
C PRO A 340 -41.46 16.23 5.52
N GLY A 341 -41.34 16.95 6.63
CA GLY A 341 -42.15 16.72 7.82
C GLY A 341 -41.57 15.75 8.85
N ARG A 342 -40.64 16.24 9.66
CA ARG A 342 -40.63 15.88 11.08
C ARG A 342 -40.62 17.14 11.94
N LEU A 343 -41.68 17.94 11.77
CA LEU A 343 -42.13 18.86 12.83
C LEU A 343 -42.52 17.98 14.02
N VAL A 344 -41.61 17.86 14.98
CA VAL A 344 -41.90 17.25 16.27
C VAL A 344 -42.87 18.18 16.99
N SER A 345 -44.17 17.86 16.91
CA SER A 345 -45.13 18.39 17.86
C SER A 345 -44.70 17.93 19.25
N LYS A 346 -44.31 18.88 20.11
CA LYS A 346 -44.06 18.65 21.53
C LYS A 346 -45.34 18.08 22.17
N SER A 347 -45.42 16.77 22.30
CA SER A 347 -46.38 16.11 23.18
C SER A 347 -45.76 16.06 24.57
N THR A 348 -46.27 16.92 25.44
CA THR A 348 -46.02 16.87 26.88
C THR A 348 -46.74 15.67 27.46
N SER A 349 -46.01 14.58 27.71
CA SER A 349 -46.44 13.50 28.61
C SER A 349 -45.57 13.52 29.86
N PRO A 350 -46.14 13.34 31.07
CA PRO A 350 -45.43 13.46 32.34
C PRO A 350 -44.51 12.24 32.60
N PRO A 351 -43.50 12.38 33.47
CA PRO A 351 -42.51 11.34 33.70
C PRO A 351 -43.07 10.20 34.56
N VAL A 352 -42.77 8.96 34.14
CA VAL A 352 -42.98 7.74 34.92
C VAL A 352 -41.75 7.53 35.84
N PRO A 353 -41.92 7.10 37.11
CA PRO A 353 -40.79 6.91 38.02
C PRO A 353 -40.00 5.64 37.67
N VAL A 354 -38.67 5.76 37.64
CA VAL A 354 -37.74 4.64 37.41
C VAL A 354 -37.39 3.98 38.75
N SER A 355 -37.73 2.70 38.86
CA SER A 355 -37.32 1.80 39.94
C SER A 355 -35.84 1.43 39.81
N ARG A 356 -35.09 1.58 40.90
CA ARG A 356 -33.67 1.19 41.01
C ARG A 356 -33.51 -0.32 40.88
N LEU A 357 -32.59 -0.75 40.02
CA LEU A 357 -31.98 -2.09 40.04
C LEU A 357 -30.48 -1.94 40.38
N PRO A 358 -29.86 -2.96 41.02
CA PRO A 358 -28.54 -2.83 41.62
C PRO A 358 -27.42 -3.00 40.59
N SER A 359 -26.35 -2.24 40.82
CA SER A 359 -25.07 -2.33 40.11
C SER A 359 -24.44 -3.73 40.22
N PRO A 360 -23.80 -4.24 39.16
CA PRO A 360 -22.82 -5.31 39.29
C PRO A 360 -21.41 -4.72 39.45
N ASP A 361 -20.69 -5.34 40.39
CA ASP A 361 -19.32 -5.06 40.79
C ASP A 361 -18.31 -5.22 39.65
N CYS A 362 -17.32 -4.33 39.68
CA CYS A 362 -16.11 -4.40 38.87
C CYS A 362 -15.12 -5.37 39.51
N ASP A 363 -15.00 -6.59 38.99
CA ASP A 363 -13.84 -7.44 39.26
C ASP A 363 -12.85 -7.39 38.11
N SER A 364 -11.71 -6.76 38.40
CA SER A 364 -10.49 -6.74 37.60
C SER A 364 -9.78 -8.10 37.69
N ASN A 365 -9.79 -8.88 36.62
CA ASN A 365 -8.88 -10.02 36.47
C ASN A 365 -7.67 -9.62 35.62
N HIS A 366 -6.54 -9.41 36.30
CA HIS A 366 -5.20 -9.52 35.73
C HIS A 366 -4.99 -10.97 35.25
N ASN A 367 -4.52 -11.12 34.01
CA ASN A 367 -4.03 -12.39 33.49
C ASN A 367 -2.54 -12.22 33.20
N ASP A 368 -1.72 -12.50 34.20
CA ASP A 368 -0.30 -12.78 34.06
C ASP A 368 -0.13 -14.09 33.29
N ARG A 369 0.45 -14.02 32.08
CA ARG A 369 0.97 -15.19 31.38
C ARG A 369 2.46 -15.27 31.60
N HIS A 370 2.85 -16.06 32.60
CA HIS A 370 4.19 -16.64 32.69
C HIS A 370 4.38 -17.64 31.55
N GLY A 371 5.37 -17.39 30.68
CA GLY A 371 5.91 -18.38 29.75
C GLY A 371 6.91 -19.29 30.45
N PRO A 372 7.01 -20.57 30.08
CA PRO A 372 7.89 -21.53 30.75
C PRO A 372 9.36 -21.33 30.35
N GLU A 373 10.21 -21.38 31.38
CA GLU A 373 11.68 -21.47 31.31
C GLU A 373 12.11 -22.66 30.45
N ARG A 374 12.97 -22.40 29.46
CA ARG A 374 13.74 -23.45 28.78
C ARG A 374 14.97 -23.76 29.61
N ASN A 375 14.97 -24.95 30.21
CA ASN A 375 16.15 -25.58 30.78
C ASN A 375 17.13 -25.96 29.65
N GLU A 376 18.30 -25.33 29.62
CA GLU A 376 19.49 -25.87 28.99
C GLU A 376 20.04 -27.01 29.87
N ALA A 377 20.05 -28.22 29.33
CA ALA A 377 20.83 -29.33 29.88
C ALA A 377 21.78 -29.82 28.80
N ALA A 378 23.06 -29.72 29.13
CA ALA A 378 24.20 -30.23 28.39
C ALA A 378 24.12 -31.75 28.18
N LEU A 379 24.56 -32.22 27.01
CA LEU A 379 25.06 -33.58 26.82
C LEU A 379 26.30 -33.54 25.91
N LEU A 380 27.45 -33.65 26.58
CA LEU A 380 28.65 -34.28 26.05
C LEU A 380 28.33 -35.75 25.75
N HIS A 381 28.77 -36.26 24.60
CA HIS A 381 29.45 -37.57 24.56
C HIS A 381 30.28 -37.73 23.29
N ASP A 382 31.53 -38.13 23.52
CA ASP A 382 32.49 -38.67 22.57
C ASP A 382 31.92 -39.84 21.76
N HIS A 383 32.24 -39.88 20.46
CA HIS A 383 32.89 -41.02 19.81
C HIS A 383 33.51 -40.63 18.46
#